data_AF-A0A2N1YKC3-F1
#
_entry.id   AF-A0A2N1YKC3-F1
#
_cell.length_a   1.000
_cell.length_b   1.000
_cell.length_c   1.000
_cell.angle_alpha   90.00
_cell.angle_beta   90.00
_cell.angle_gamma   90.00
#
_symmetry.space_group_name_H-M   'P 1'
#
loop_
_entity.id
_entity.type
_entity.pdbx_description
1 polymer ?
#
loop_
_entity_poly.entity_id
_entity_poly.type
_entity_poly.pdbx_seq_one_letter_code
_entity_poly.pdbx_strand_id
1 'polypeptide(L)'
;MLLAIRSDANPKLSGRLYARPFVYDAARLIDGVLTVQQGSGFIPDLEVRLLLGLDAATIGNTRRTLYVRPGDPDAPELQISWSSQEEGQLKTRILEGGYSMELQLVRRDRETLSGFLQVILPDPDGSHLSGEFLVRTNFLRYIGERIDLTFDHPDTVEYVARQYLETQFPESLLAEIRFSNTRIMFSESAGATTAEVYLVNGQIEERRLLLDRADIGWAVRPGSMETRILQVAGGNNVRLLNPAALSAPRGSGQSSAQEVPDPIAMTFAALATLTGQEVVVFQRDGRRREGLVRGIRRERLLVESMVGTGLVELSFAEQELSHLQLANGQRIDIGDTAETPRQKIESPASADAAPTVEETVEPSNALAPYLDWQGRTVTVTGRDTRVRTGVVTAISARQLTLSVRVGAGTLEYFYSPTDIDTIVEAN
;
A
#
# COMPACT_ATOMS: atom_id res chain seq x y z
N MET A 1 -0.81 -6.13 30.59
CA MET A 1 0.64 -6.39 30.52
C MET A 1 1.12 -6.05 29.12
N LEU A 2 1.51 -4.79 28.84
CA LEU A 2 2.21 -4.46 27.60
C LEU A 2 3.69 -4.74 27.84
N LEU A 3 4.18 -5.83 27.25
CA LEU A 3 5.59 -6.14 27.20
C LEU A 3 6.24 -5.09 26.30
N ALA A 4 6.91 -4.10 26.89
CA ALA A 4 7.84 -3.25 26.17
C ALA A 4 9.01 -4.12 25.71
N ILE A 5 8.87 -4.76 24.55
CA ILE A 5 10.01 -5.36 23.87
C ILE A 5 10.85 -4.18 23.40
N ARG A 6 11.90 -3.84 24.17
CA ARG A 6 13.04 -3.07 23.67
C ARG A 6 13.67 -3.90 22.55
N SER A 7 13.27 -3.62 21.32
CA SER A 7 13.83 -4.19 20.08
C SER A 7 14.72 -3.14 19.42
N ASP A 8 15.62 -2.56 20.20
CA ASP A 8 16.59 -1.60 19.69
C ASP A 8 17.65 -2.43 18.95
N ALA A 9 17.43 -2.63 17.64
CA ALA A 9 18.22 -3.36 16.64
C ALA A 9 18.07 -4.91 16.61
N ASN A 10 16.88 -5.42 16.27
CA ASN A 10 16.79 -6.77 15.71
C ASN A 10 17.21 -6.71 14.22
N PRO A 11 18.36 -7.27 13.81
CA PRO A 11 18.90 -7.11 12.46
C PRO A 11 18.08 -7.84 11.39
N LYS A 12 17.15 -8.70 11.81
CA LYS A 12 16.26 -9.44 10.91
C LYS A 12 14.85 -9.48 11.49
N LEU A 13 13.86 -9.06 10.69
CA LEU A 13 12.45 -9.07 11.05
C LEU A 13 12.01 -10.48 11.49
N SER A 14 11.66 -10.57 12.76
CA SER A 14 11.28 -11.82 13.41
C SER A 14 10.39 -11.54 14.60
N GLY A 15 9.82 -12.59 15.18
CA GLY A 15 8.96 -12.48 16.34
C GLY A 15 8.15 -13.74 16.57
N ARG A 16 6.95 -13.57 17.09
CA ARG A 16 6.02 -14.66 17.37
C ARG A 16 4.62 -14.27 16.94
N LEU A 17 3.97 -15.10 16.14
CA LEU A 17 2.59 -14.90 15.67
C LEU A 17 1.78 -16.15 16.01
N TYR A 18 0.69 -15.99 16.77
CA TYR A 18 -0.18 -17.09 17.24
C TYR A 18 0.60 -18.24 17.87
N ALA A 19 1.46 -17.90 18.84
CA ALA A 19 2.39 -18.79 19.52
C ALA A 19 3.43 -19.51 18.61
N ARG A 20 3.51 -19.19 17.32
CA ARG A 20 4.49 -19.75 16.39
C ARG A 20 5.65 -18.77 16.16
N PRO A 21 6.91 -19.25 16.12
CA PRO A 21 8.03 -18.40 15.76
C PRO A 21 7.89 -17.94 14.30
N PHE A 22 8.16 -16.67 14.06
CA PHE A 22 8.20 -16.08 12.73
C PHE A 22 9.58 -15.52 12.43
N VAL A 23 10.12 -15.85 11.27
CA VAL A 23 11.32 -15.24 10.72
C VAL A 23 11.06 -14.98 9.24
N TYR A 24 11.23 -13.75 8.79
CA TYR A 24 10.94 -13.43 7.40
C TYR A 24 11.95 -14.10 6.45
N ASP A 25 11.46 -14.54 5.29
CA ASP A 25 12.27 -15.01 4.17
C ASP A 25 12.23 -14.03 3.00
N ALA A 26 11.07 -13.43 2.74
CA ALA A 26 10.91 -12.41 1.71
C ALA A 26 9.91 -11.33 2.14
N ALA A 27 10.10 -10.12 1.62
CA ALA A 27 9.15 -9.03 1.77
C ALA A 27 9.02 -8.25 0.45
N ARG A 28 7.79 -7.81 0.14
CA ARG A 28 7.47 -7.04 -1.06
C ARG A 28 6.49 -5.93 -0.75
N LEU A 29 6.64 -4.76 -1.35
CA LEU A 29 5.67 -3.67 -1.33
C LEU A 29 5.27 -3.40 -2.77
N ILE A 30 4.09 -3.88 -3.15
CA ILE A 30 3.58 -3.78 -4.52
C ILE A 30 2.11 -3.37 -4.45
N ASP A 31 1.72 -2.44 -5.31
CA ASP A 31 0.33 -1.95 -5.42
C ASP A 31 -0.28 -1.56 -4.07
N GLY A 32 0.50 -0.89 -3.21
CA GLY A 32 0.04 -0.44 -1.90
C GLY A 32 0.02 -1.49 -0.79
N VAL A 33 0.41 -2.73 -1.08
CA VAL A 33 0.37 -3.84 -0.12
C VAL A 33 1.78 -4.28 0.27
N LEU A 34 2.13 -4.10 1.53
CA LEU A 34 3.36 -4.66 2.10
C LEU A 34 3.08 -6.11 2.52
N THR A 35 3.72 -7.07 1.86
CA THR A 35 3.64 -8.50 2.16
C THR A 35 4.97 -8.97 2.73
N VAL A 36 4.95 -9.62 3.88
CA VAL A 36 6.09 -10.26 4.52
C VAL A 36 5.76 -11.74 4.71
N GLN A 37 6.59 -12.63 4.17
CA GLN A 37 6.33 -14.06 4.17
C GLN A 37 7.48 -14.85 4.79
N GLN A 38 7.11 -15.96 5.42
CA GLN A 38 7.96 -17.06 5.83
C GLN A 38 7.60 -18.29 4.97
N GLY A 39 8.63 -18.96 4.47
CA GLY A 39 8.53 -20.05 3.51
C GLY A 39 8.80 -19.62 2.08
N SER A 40 9.27 -20.57 1.29
CA SER A 40 9.61 -20.42 -0.13
C SER A 40 8.65 -21.18 -1.08
N GLY A 41 7.61 -21.82 -0.52
CA GLY A 41 6.59 -22.56 -1.26
C GLY A 41 5.54 -21.67 -1.91
N PHE A 42 4.69 -22.28 -2.75
CA PHE A 42 3.53 -21.60 -3.36
C PHE A 42 2.52 -21.12 -2.30
N ILE A 43 2.39 -21.88 -1.20
CA ILE A 43 1.66 -21.48 -0.01
C ILE A 43 2.71 -21.14 1.05
N PRO A 44 2.78 -19.89 1.53
CA PRO A 44 3.68 -19.53 2.61
C PRO A 44 3.24 -20.21 3.91
N ASP A 45 4.21 -20.55 4.77
CA ASP A 45 3.92 -21.13 6.09
C ASP A 45 3.23 -20.10 6.97
N LEU A 46 3.68 -18.84 6.86
CA LEU A 46 3.10 -17.68 7.49
C LEU A 46 3.31 -16.45 6.62
N GLU A 47 2.27 -15.67 6.41
CA GLU A 47 2.29 -14.42 5.66
C GLU A 47 1.61 -13.31 6.45
N VAL A 48 2.19 -12.11 6.39
CA VAL A 48 1.64 -10.89 6.94
C VAL A 48 1.48 -9.89 5.81
N ARG A 49 0.27 -9.38 5.60
CA ARG A 49 -0.05 -8.35 4.59
C ARG A 49 -0.58 -7.10 5.28
N LEU A 50 -0.02 -5.96 4.92
CA LEU A 50 -0.40 -4.65 5.37
C LEU A 50 -0.89 -3.84 4.16
N LEU A 51 -2.16 -3.46 4.16
CA LEU A 51 -2.76 -2.66 3.10
C LEU A 51 -2.50 -1.18 3.40
N LEU A 52 -1.34 -0.70 2.97
CA LEU A 52 -0.86 0.65 3.29
C LEU A 52 -1.43 1.74 2.37
N GLY A 53 -1.96 1.37 1.21
CA GLY A 53 -2.31 2.34 0.15
C GLY A 53 -1.11 3.16 -0.33
N LEU A 54 0.11 2.66 -0.06
CA LEU A 54 1.35 3.37 -0.27
C LEU A 54 2.07 2.82 -1.51
N ASP A 55 2.14 3.61 -2.57
CA ASP A 55 2.97 3.27 -3.73
C ASP A 55 4.45 3.39 -3.38
N ALA A 56 5.19 2.30 -3.61
CA ALA A 56 6.64 2.22 -3.41
C ALA A 56 7.41 3.25 -4.23
N ALA A 57 6.90 3.69 -5.39
CA ALA A 57 7.53 4.72 -6.21
C ALA A 57 7.55 6.10 -5.50
N THR A 58 6.61 6.35 -4.58
CA THR A 58 6.55 7.60 -3.80
C THR A 58 7.55 7.63 -2.64
N ILE A 59 8.18 6.50 -2.32
CA ILE A 59 9.17 6.40 -1.25
C ILE A 59 10.54 6.75 -1.84
N GLY A 60 11.04 7.92 -1.46
CA GLY A 60 12.36 8.40 -1.86
C GLY A 60 13.48 8.01 -0.90
N ASN A 61 14.60 8.71 -0.99
CA ASN A 61 15.79 8.46 -0.19
C ASN A 61 15.66 8.98 1.26
N THR A 62 14.58 9.68 1.57
CA THR A 62 14.24 10.10 2.93
C THR A 62 13.38 9.04 3.60
N ARG A 63 13.70 8.71 4.85
CA ARG A 63 12.92 7.77 5.65
C ARG A 63 11.49 8.25 5.80
N ARG A 64 10.55 7.43 5.35
CA ARG A 64 9.11 7.58 5.57
C ARG A 64 8.72 6.70 6.74
N THR A 65 8.03 7.27 7.72
CA THR A 65 7.58 6.53 8.90
C THR A 65 6.05 6.58 8.99
N LEU A 66 5.46 5.43 9.28
CA LEU A 66 4.04 5.25 9.58
C LEU A 66 3.90 4.71 10.99
N TYR A 67 3.06 5.37 11.79
CA TYR A 67 2.72 4.97 13.14
C TYR A 67 1.23 4.67 13.21
N VAL A 68 0.88 3.56 13.87
CA VAL A 68 -0.51 3.18 14.15
C VAL A 68 -0.61 2.86 15.63
N ARG A 69 -1.62 3.44 16.27
CA ARG A 69 -1.99 3.17 17.66
C ARG A 69 -3.27 2.33 17.68
N PRO A 70 -3.49 1.54 18.75
CA PRO A 70 -4.68 0.69 18.85
C PRO A 70 -6.03 1.40 18.69
N GLY A 71 -6.11 2.69 19.03
CA GLY A 71 -7.33 3.49 18.92
C GLY A 71 -7.44 4.33 17.66
N ASP A 72 -6.51 4.22 16.71
CA ASP A 72 -6.56 5.02 15.49
C ASP A 72 -7.70 4.51 14.59
N PRO A 73 -8.61 5.39 14.12
CA PRO A 73 -9.78 5.00 13.35
C PRO A 73 -9.45 4.54 11.92
N ASP A 74 -8.33 5.00 11.37
CA ASP A 74 -7.90 4.76 9.98
C ASP A 74 -6.63 3.89 9.94
N ALA A 75 -6.57 2.87 10.80
CA ALA A 75 -5.46 1.92 10.80
C ALA A 75 -5.45 1.12 9.48
N PRO A 76 -4.28 0.88 8.86
CA PRO A 76 -4.16 -0.03 7.73
C PRO A 76 -4.74 -1.41 8.05
N GLU A 77 -5.34 -2.06 7.06
CA GLU A 77 -5.78 -3.44 7.26
C GLU A 77 -4.55 -4.36 7.37
N LEU A 78 -4.50 -5.15 8.44
CA LEU A 78 -3.47 -6.14 8.70
C LEU A 78 -4.06 -7.55 8.55
N GLN A 79 -3.61 -8.27 7.54
CA GLN A 79 -3.97 -9.67 7.32
C GLN A 79 -2.82 -10.58 7.72
N ILE A 80 -3.13 -11.66 8.43
CA ILE A 80 -2.17 -12.68 8.82
C ILE A 80 -2.71 -14.02 8.33
N SER A 81 -1.96 -14.68 7.46
CA SER A 81 -2.31 -15.97 6.89
C SER A 81 -1.30 -17.03 7.33
N TRP A 82 -1.76 -18.23 7.65
CA TRP A 82 -0.88 -19.33 8.05
C TRP A 82 -1.43 -20.69 7.62
N SER A 83 -0.53 -21.64 7.37
CA SER A 83 -0.90 -23.02 7.09
C SER A 83 -1.19 -23.78 8.40
N SER A 84 -2.36 -24.42 8.48
CA SER A 84 -2.70 -25.34 9.56
C SER A 84 -2.05 -26.70 9.28
N GLN A 85 -1.11 -27.15 10.13
CA GLN A 85 -0.41 -28.43 9.95
C GLN A 85 -1.35 -29.64 9.97
N GLU A 86 -2.50 -29.55 10.65
CA GLU A 86 -3.44 -30.67 10.79
C GLU A 86 -4.39 -30.84 9.60
N GLU A 87 -4.64 -29.77 8.84
CA GLU A 87 -5.70 -29.74 7.81
C GLU A 87 -5.20 -29.33 6.42
N GLY A 88 -3.95 -28.84 6.31
CA GLY A 88 -3.40 -28.30 5.06
C GLY A 88 -4.14 -27.05 4.55
N GLN A 89 -5.07 -26.51 5.35
CA GLN A 89 -5.87 -25.34 4.99
C GLN A 89 -5.15 -24.04 5.40
N LEU A 90 -5.23 -23.05 4.51
CA LEU A 90 -4.81 -21.69 4.80
C LEU A 90 -5.86 -21.03 5.69
N LYS A 91 -5.45 -20.54 6.86
CA LYS A 91 -6.28 -19.74 7.76
C LYS A 91 -5.81 -18.29 7.68
N THR A 92 -6.76 -17.36 7.58
CA THR A 92 -6.48 -15.92 7.51
C THR A 92 -7.23 -15.20 8.61
N ARG A 93 -6.53 -14.30 9.32
CA ARG A 93 -7.10 -13.36 10.26
C ARG A 93 -6.88 -11.94 9.77
N ILE A 94 -7.94 -11.15 9.79
CA ILE A 94 -7.93 -9.75 9.36
C ILE A 94 -8.14 -8.87 10.59
N LEU A 95 -7.33 -7.82 10.70
CA LEU A 95 -7.38 -6.81 11.74
C LEU A 95 -7.50 -5.43 11.07
N GLU A 96 -8.66 -4.81 11.23
CA GLU A 96 -8.93 -3.44 10.74
C GLU A 96 -8.38 -2.36 11.69
N GLY A 97 -7.91 -2.75 12.88
CA GLY A 97 -7.41 -1.84 13.92
C GLY A 97 -7.09 -2.57 15.22
N GLY A 98 -6.87 -1.83 16.31
CA GLY A 98 -6.61 -2.39 17.63
C GLY A 98 -5.17 -2.87 17.88
N TYR A 99 -4.32 -2.85 16.85
CA TYR A 99 -2.90 -3.18 16.95
C TYR A 99 -2.04 -1.92 17.04
N SER A 100 -0.79 -2.06 17.49
CA SER A 100 0.20 -0.98 17.38
C SER A 100 1.22 -1.31 16.31
N MET A 101 1.57 -0.34 15.47
CA MET A 101 2.61 -0.51 14.45
C MET A 101 3.52 0.70 14.35
N GLU A 102 4.80 0.43 14.13
CA GLU A 102 5.78 1.37 13.57
C GLU A 102 6.37 0.73 12.31
N LEU A 103 6.22 1.41 11.17
CA LEU A 103 6.82 1.02 9.90
C LEU A 103 7.69 2.16 9.40
N GLN A 104 8.97 1.90 9.21
CA GLN A 104 9.91 2.81 8.57
C GLN A 104 10.32 2.22 7.23
N LEU A 105 10.30 3.03 6.17
CA LEU A 105 10.75 2.63 4.83
C LEU A 105 11.66 3.71 4.26
N VAL A 106 12.74 3.32 3.62
CA VAL A 106 13.63 4.22 2.89
C VAL A 106 14.12 3.55 1.61
N ARG A 107 14.19 4.31 0.52
CA ARG A 107 14.70 3.78 -0.74
C ARG A 107 16.18 3.45 -0.63
N ARG A 108 16.54 2.22 -1.00
CA ARG A 108 17.92 1.73 -1.04
C ARG A 108 18.45 1.77 -2.47
N ASP A 109 17.67 1.26 -3.42
CA ASP A 109 17.97 1.29 -4.86
C ASP A 109 16.65 1.38 -5.66
N ARG A 110 16.67 1.11 -6.97
CA ARG A 110 15.48 1.19 -7.84
C ARG A 110 14.42 0.11 -7.50
N GLU A 111 14.85 -1.06 -7.06
CA GLU A 111 14.01 -2.24 -6.88
C GLU A 111 13.81 -2.62 -5.40
N THR A 112 14.51 -1.92 -4.48
CA THR A 112 14.48 -2.24 -3.06
C THR A 112 14.32 -1.05 -2.12
N LEU A 113 13.65 -1.32 -1.01
CA LEU A 113 13.56 -0.44 0.15
C LEU A 113 14.16 -1.15 1.36
N SER A 114 14.88 -0.41 2.19
CA SER A 114 15.22 -0.87 3.54
C SER A 114 14.07 -0.53 4.47
N GLY A 115 13.64 -1.49 5.28
CA GLY A 115 12.51 -1.34 6.19
C GLY A 115 12.84 -1.71 7.63
N PHE A 116 12.13 -1.07 8.56
CA PHE A 116 12.00 -1.52 9.95
C PHE A 116 10.50 -1.64 10.25
N LEU A 117 10.08 -2.78 10.78
CA LEU A 117 8.69 -3.03 11.14
C LEU A 117 8.65 -3.49 12.58
N GLN A 118 7.82 -2.84 13.38
CA GLN A 118 7.39 -3.31 14.68
C GLN A 118 5.87 -3.36 14.70
N VAL A 119 5.29 -4.52 15.01
CA VAL A 119 3.84 -4.75 15.12
C VAL A 119 3.57 -5.52 16.40
N ILE A 120 2.56 -5.12 17.15
CA ILE A 120 2.06 -5.82 18.33
C ILE A 120 0.56 -6.02 18.17
N LEU A 121 0.10 -7.27 18.27
CA LEU A 121 -1.30 -7.62 18.06
C LEU A 121 -2.08 -7.65 19.38
N PRO A 122 -3.40 -7.34 19.33
CA PRO A 122 -4.29 -7.47 20.46
C PRO A 122 -4.80 -8.91 20.59
N ASP A 123 -3.90 -9.87 20.84
CA ASP A 123 -4.24 -11.27 21.06
C ASP A 123 -3.69 -11.79 22.41
N PRO A 124 -4.31 -12.83 23.00
CA PRO A 124 -3.86 -13.39 24.27
C PRO A 124 -2.47 -14.05 24.19
N ASP A 125 -2.01 -14.41 23.00
CA ASP A 125 -0.70 -15.04 22.79
C ASP A 125 0.45 -14.03 22.79
N GLY A 126 0.16 -12.73 22.85
CA GLY A 126 1.15 -11.66 22.81
C GLY A 126 1.94 -11.66 21.50
N SER A 127 1.23 -11.86 20.37
CA SER A 127 1.87 -11.88 19.06
C SER A 127 2.51 -10.54 18.72
N HIS A 128 3.72 -10.60 18.19
CA HIS A 128 4.51 -9.44 17.81
C HIS A 128 5.48 -9.78 16.68
N LEU A 129 5.81 -8.77 15.89
CA LEU A 129 6.91 -8.77 14.92
C LEU A 129 7.79 -7.57 15.17
N SER A 130 9.09 -7.72 15.09
CA SER A 130 10.01 -6.58 15.18
C SER A 130 11.33 -6.84 14.45
N GLY A 131 11.81 -5.86 13.70
CA GLY A 131 13.17 -5.85 13.15
C GLY A 131 13.30 -5.27 11.76
N GLU A 132 14.52 -5.33 11.25
CA GLU A 132 14.89 -4.84 9.93
C GLU A 132 14.63 -5.87 8.82
N PHE A 133 14.30 -5.39 7.63
CA PHE A 133 14.03 -6.24 6.48
C PHE A 133 14.28 -5.49 5.16
N LEU A 134 14.52 -6.26 4.10
CA LEU A 134 14.65 -5.74 2.74
C LEU A 134 13.34 -5.99 1.98
N VAL A 135 12.77 -4.93 1.43
CA VAL A 135 11.50 -4.96 0.70
C VAL A 135 11.78 -4.86 -0.79
N ARG A 136 11.24 -5.78 -1.59
CA ARG A 136 11.24 -5.67 -3.06
C ARG A 136 10.05 -4.84 -3.53
N THR A 137 10.24 -4.03 -4.57
CA THR A 137 9.17 -3.18 -5.12
C THR A 137 8.60 -3.71 -6.44
N ASN A 138 8.92 -4.96 -6.76
CA ASN A 138 8.55 -5.65 -7.99
C ASN A 138 8.34 -7.15 -7.72
N PHE A 139 7.85 -7.87 -8.72
CA PHE A 139 7.62 -9.30 -8.73
C PHE A 139 8.81 -10.11 -9.25
N LEU A 140 10.02 -9.53 -9.30
CA LEU A 140 11.19 -10.29 -9.72
C LEU A 140 11.42 -11.48 -8.79
N ARG A 141 11.58 -12.65 -9.40
CA ARG A 141 11.97 -13.87 -8.70
C ARG A 141 13.48 -13.94 -8.62
N TYR A 142 14.00 -14.37 -7.48
CA TYR A 142 15.43 -14.54 -7.24
C TYR A 142 15.76 -16.00 -6.95
N ILE A 143 16.88 -16.47 -7.50
CA ILE A 143 17.52 -17.74 -7.16
C ILE A 143 18.88 -17.38 -6.55
N GLY A 144 18.97 -17.45 -5.22
CA GLY A 144 20.08 -16.84 -4.48
C GLY A 144 20.05 -15.31 -4.66
N GLU A 145 21.16 -14.74 -5.12
CA GLU A 145 21.27 -13.29 -5.38
C GLU A 145 20.97 -12.91 -6.83
N ARG A 146 20.73 -13.89 -7.72
CA ARG A 146 20.49 -13.65 -9.14
C ARG A 146 19.01 -13.63 -9.45
N ILE A 147 18.61 -12.78 -10.39
CA ILE A 147 17.24 -12.77 -10.91
C ILE A 147 17.02 -14.01 -11.79
N ASP A 148 15.91 -14.68 -11.57
CA ASP A 148 15.45 -15.80 -12.39
C ASP A 148 14.87 -15.27 -13.70
N LEU A 149 15.69 -15.26 -14.75
CA LEU A 149 15.27 -14.83 -16.08
C LEU A 149 14.29 -15.81 -16.74
N THR A 150 14.06 -16.99 -16.17
CA THR A 150 13.10 -17.98 -16.69
C THR A 150 11.69 -17.78 -16.15
N PHE A 151 11.54 -16.90 -15.15
CA PHE A 151 10.26 -16.60 -14.52
C PHE A 151 9.36 -15.77 -15.44
N ASP A 152 8.21 -16.34 -15.80
CA ASP A 152 7.23 -15.69 -16.70
C ASP A 152 6.43 -14.63 -15.96
N HIS A 153 6.99 -13.43 -15.89
CA HIS A 153 6.33 -12.28 -15.31
C HIS A 153 6.68 -11.00 -16.08
N PRO A 154 5.73 -10.06 -16.27
CA PRO A 154 6.00 -8.77 -16.89
C PRO A 154 7.27 -8.08 -16.36
N ASP A 155 7.45 -8.02 -15.04
CA ASP A 155 8.65 -7.45 -14.42
C ASP A 155 9.96 -8.13 -14.87
N THR A 156 9.97 -9.44 -15.13
CA THR A 156 11.15 -10.13 -15.69
C THR A 156 11.44 -9.66 -17.12
N VAL A 157 10.38 -9.51 -17.94
CA VAL A 157 10.47 -9.01 -19.32
C VAL A 157 10.98 -7.57 -19.33
N GLU A 158 10.44 -6.71 -18.46
CA GLU A 158 10.88 -5.32 -18.30
C GLU A 158 12.30 -5.22 -17.78
N TYR A 159 12.71 -6.09 -16.85
CA TYR A 159 14.08 -6.16 -16.36
C TYR A 159 15.06 -6.48 -17.51
N VAL A 160 14.77 -7.49 -18.33
CA VAL A 160 15.60 -7.85 -19.48
C VAL A 160 15.63 -6.73 -20.53
N ALA A 161 14.47 -6.13 -20.83
CA ALA A 161 14.39 -5.01 -21.76
C ALA A 161 15.18 -3.78 -21.25
N ARG A 162 15.13 -3.51 -19.94
CA ARG A 162 15.91 -2.43 -19.30
C ARG A 162 17.40 -2.67 -19.43
N GLN A 163 17.87 -3.86 -19.07
CA GLN A 163 19.29 -4.22 -19.22
C GLN A 163 19.75 -4.04 -20.66
N TYR A 164 18.96 -4.47 -21.64
CA TYR A 164 19.26 -4.25 -23.05
C TYR A 164 19.33 -2.75 -23.40
N LEU A 165 18.32 -1.96 -23.02
CA LEU A 165 18.29 -0.51 -23.30
C LEU A 165 19.46 0.22 -22.65
N GLU A 166 19.83 -0.12 -21.41
CA GLU A 166 20.97 0.45 -20.71
C GLU A 166 22.30 0.21 -21.46
N THR A 167 22.44 -0.86 -22.25
CA THR A 167 23.61 -1.04 -23.13
C THR A 167 23.64 -0.12 -24.36
N GLN A 168 22.49 0.45 -24.75
CA GLN A 168 22.35 1.31 -25.93
C GLN A 168 22.64 2.78 -25.63
N PHE A 169 22.72 3.16 -24.35
CA PHE A 169 22.99 4.53 -23.92
C PHE A 169 24.21 4.56 -23.00
N PRO A 170 25.06 5.60 -23.09
CA PRO A 170 26.02 5.88 -22.02
C PRO A 170 25.27 6.13 -20.71
N GLU A 171 25.78 5.62 -19.58
CA GLU A 171 25.14 5.79 -18.26
C GLU A 171 24.82 7.25 -17.92
N SER A 172 25.64 8.20 -18.38
CA SER A 172 25.48 9.63 -18.12
C SER A 172 24.37 10.31 -18.93
N LEU A 173 23.86 9.67 -19.99
CA LEU A 173 22.83 10.24 -20.85
C LEU A 173 21.42 9.82 -20.40
N LEU A 174 21.32 8.69 -19.69
CA LEU A 174 20.05 8.11 -19.27
C LEU A 174 19.58 8.72 -17.94
N ALA A 175 18.43 9.39 -17.93
CA ALA A 175 17.80 9.88 -16.71
C ALA A 175 16.86 8.83 -16.11
N GLU A 176 15.97 8.27 -16.93
CA GLU A 176 14.96 7.30 -16.49
C GLU A 176 14.51 6.41 -17.65
N ILE A 177 14.07 5.18 -17.35
CA ILE A 177 13.31 4.34 -18.29
C ILE A 177 12.03 3.90 -17.60
N ARG A 178 10.89 4.18 -18.24
CA ARG A 178 9.56 3.77 -17.77
C ARG A 178 8.97 2.77 -18.74
N PHE A 179 8.44 1.67 -18.21
CA PHE A 179 7.81 0.64 -19.03
C PHE A 179 6.30 0.75 -18.99
N SER A 180 5.67 0.35 -20.08
CA SER A 180 4.23 0.25 -20.21
C SER A 180 3.86 -0.79 -21.27
N ASN A 181 2.60 -1.25 -21.24
CA ASN A 181 2.07 -2.23 -22.19
C ASN A 181 2.90 -3.53 -22.29
N THR A 182 3.50 -3.95 -21.18
CA THR A 182 4.21 -5.23 -21.13
C THR A 182 3.21 -6.37 -21.20
N ARG A 183 3.41 -7.28 -22.16
CA ARG A 183 2.55 -8.45 -22.39
C ARG A 183 3.42 -9.67 -22.62
N ILE A 184 2.97 -10.81 -22.08
CA ILE A 184 3.55 -12.13 -22.33
C ILE A 184 2.55 -12.92 -23.16
N MET A 185 3.01 -13.42 -24.30
CA MET A 185 2.27 -14.26 -25.24
C MET A 185 2.75 -15.71 -25.05
N PHE A 186 2.16 -16.41 -24.07
CA PHE A 186 2.60 -17.74 -23.66
C PHE A 186 2.60 -18.78 -24.79
N SER A 187 1.62 -18.73 -25.69
CA SER A 187 1.51 -19.62 -26.85
C SER A 187 2.65 -19.47 -27.86
N GLU A 188 3.27 -18.29 -27.88
CA GLU A 188 4.33 -17.93 -28.82
C GLU A 188 5.71 -17.91 -28.16
N SER A 189 5.78 -18.19 -26.85
CA SER A 189 7.00 -18.01 -26.05
C SER A 189 7.63 -16.64 -26.26
N ALA A 190 6.78 -15.62 -26.42
CA ALA A 190 7.18 -14.27 -26.81
C ALA A 190 6.66 -13.24 -25.82
N GLY A 191 7.34 -12.10 -25.75
CA GLY A 191 7.00 -10.96 -24.91
C GLY A 191 7.10 -9.68 -25.72
N ALA A 192 6.35 -8.67 -25.32
CA ALA A 192 6.43 -7.34 -25.90
C ALA A 192 6.35 -6.30 -24.78
N THR A 193 7.11 -5.21 -24.91
CA THR A 193 7.03 -4.08 -23.98
C THR A 193 7.31 -2.77 -24.70
N THR A 194 6.76 -1.68 -24.18
CA THR A 194 7.03 -0.31 -24.63
C THR A 194 7.74 0.44 -23.51
N ALA A 195 8.89 1.02 -23.82
CA ALA A 195 9.70 1.79 -22.89
C ALA A 195 9.76 3.26 -23.31
N GLU A 196 9.48 4.18 -22.40
CA GLU A 196 9.82 5.60 -22.54
C GLU A 196 11.18 5.83 -21.91
N VAL A 197 12.15 6.24 -22.71
CA VAL A 197 13.52 6.55 -22.34
C VAL A 197 13.65 8.06 -22.20
N TYR A 198 13.83 8.50 -20.96
CA TYR A 198 14.04 9.90 -20.61
C TYR A 198 15.55 10.15 -20.57
N LEU A 199 16.01 11.06 -21.42
CA LEU A 199 17.40 11.47 -21.48
C LEU A 199 17.63 12.74 -20.68
N VAL A 200 18.83 12.89 -20.12
CA VAL A 200 19.21 14.04 -19.28
C VAL A 200 19.09 15.39 -20.03
N ASN A 201 19.20 15.37 -21.35
CA ASN A 201 19.03 16.55 -22.22
C ASN A 201 17.55 16.93 -22.48
N GLY A 202 16.60 16.24 -21.85
CA GLY A 202 15.15 16.48 -22.01
C GLY A 202 14.52 15.81 -23.24
N GLN A 203 15.28 15.03 -24.01
CA GLN A 203 14.73 14.18 -25.06
C GLN A 203 14.01 12.98 -24.45
N ILE A 204 12.86 12.62 -25.02
CA ILE A 204 12.07 11.44 -24.64
C ILE A 204 11.91 10.57 -25.87
N GLU A 205 12.28 9.30 -25.76
CA GLU A 205 12.17 8.31 -26.82
C GLU A 205 11.28 7.15 -26.39
N GLU A 206 10.29 6.80 -27.21
CA GLU A 206 9.56 5.54 -27.10
C GLU A 206 10.35 4.44 -27.82
N ARG A 207 10.61 3.35 -27.13
CA ARG A 207 11.25 2.13 -27.63
C ARG A 207 10.27 0.97 -27.50
N ARG A 208 9.96 0.29 -28.60
CA ARG A 208 9.15 -0.94 -28.55
C ARG A 208 10.07 -2.12 -28.75
N LEU A 209 10.00 -3.09 -27.85
CA LEU A 209 10.87 -4.26 -27.87
C LEU A 209 10.04 -5.53 -27.93
N LEU A 210 10.47 -6.49 -28.76
CA LEU A 210 10.00 -7.86 -28.69
C LEU A 210 11.04 -8.70 -27.97
N LEU A 211 10.57 -9.64 -27.16
CA LEU A 211 11.40 -10.57 -26.40
C LEU A 211 10.99 -11.99 -26.77
N ASP A 212 11.96 -12.90 -26.75
CA ASP A 212 11.76 -14.33 -26.92
C ASP A 212 12.17 -15.05 -25.64
N ARG A 213 11.42 -16.09 -25.28
CA ARG A 213 11.77 -16.99 -24.20
C ARG A 213 12.61 -18.14 -24.77
N ALA A 214 13.84 -18.25 -24.29
CA ALA A 214 14.75 -19.36 -24.56
C ALA A 214 14.96 -20.21 -23.30
N ASP A 215 15.73 -21.31 -23.43
CA ASP A 215 16.05 -22.21 -22.31
C ASP A 215 16.78 -21.48 -21.16
N ILE A 216 17.55 -20.44 -21.48
CA ILE A 216 18.28 -19.61 -20.52
C ILE A 216 17.44 -18.47 -19.93
N GLY A 217 16.18 -18.34 -20.34
CA GLY A 217 15.24 -17.30 -19.92
C GLY A 217 14.88 -16.31 -21.03
N TRP A 218 14.26 -15.22 -20.61
CA TRP A 218 13.86 -14.11 -21.48
C TRP A 218 15.07 -13.38 -22.07
N ALA A 219 14.99 -13.07 -23.37
CA ALA A 219 15.99 -12.27 -24.08
C ALA A 219 15.31 -11.32 -25.08
N VAL A 220 15.90 -10.14 -25.32
CA VAL A 220 15.41 -9.24 -26.38
C VAL A 220 15.68 -9.84 -27.75
N ARG A 221 14.65 -9.92 -28.59
CA ARG A 221 14.77 -10.39 -29.98
C ARG A 221 15.65 -9.41 -30.76
N PRO A 222 16.79 -9.86 -31.32
CA PRO A 222 17.67 -8.99 -32.08
C PRO A 222 16.94 -8.30 -33.25
N GLY A 223 17.17 -6.99 -33.41
CA GLY A 223 16.55 -6.19 -34.48
C GLY A 223 15.06 -5.90 -34.32
N SER A 224 14.43 -6.32 -33.22
CA SER A 224 13.01 -6.04 -32.96
C SER A 224 12.71 -4.64 -32.44
N MET A 225 13.76 -3.88 -32.08
CA MET A 225 13.59 -2.59 -31.42
C MET A 225 13.13 -1.53 -32.42
N GLU A 226 11.91 -1.03 -32.24
CA GLU A 226 11.41 0.16 -32.93
C GLU A 226 11.62 1.40 -32.06
N THR A 227 11.91 2.53 -32.69
CA THR A 227 12.21 3.79 -31.99
C THR A 227 11.36 4.93 -32.52
N ARG A 228 10.76 5.69 -31.61
CA ARG A 228 9.99 6.89 -31.92
C ARG A 228 10.36 8.00 -30.95
N ILE A 229 10.80 9.13 -31.47
CA ILE A 229 11.10 10.31 -30.63
C ILE A 229 9.77 10.98 -30.26
N LEU A 230 9.49 11.06 -28.96
CA LEU A 230 8.30 11.73 -28.42
C LEU A 230 8.57 13.21 -28.16
N GLN A 231 9.78 13.54 -27.70
CA GLN A 231 10.21 14.90 -27.43
C GLN A 231 11.69 15.08 -27.79
N VAL A 232 12.04 16.16 -28.47
CA VAL A 232 13.43 16.48 -28.83
C VAL A 232 14.10 17.27 -27.69
N ALA A 233 15.41 17.08 -27.50
CA ALA A 233 16.20 17.82 -26.53
C ALA A 233 16.00 19.34 -26.65
N GLY A 234 15.79 20.01 -25.52
CA GLY A 234 15.51 21.44 -25.48
C GLY A 234 16.74 22.27 -25.81
N GLY A 235 16.86 22.70 -27.07
CA GLY A 235 17.71 23.82 -27.49
C GLY A 235 16.84 24.97 -27.97
N ASN A 236 17.08 26.18 -27.46
CA ASN A 236 16.45 27.46 -27.83
C ASN A 236 15.78 27.49 -29.23
N ASN A 237 14.46 27.76 -29.25
CA ASN A 237 13.64 28.23 -30.38
C ASN A 237 14.20 28.00 -31.79
N VAL A 238 13.74 26.98 -32.51
CA VAL A 238 13.27 27.16 -33.90
C VAL A 238 12.10 26.21 -34.17
N ARG A 239 10.92 26.82 -34.31
CA ARG A 239 9.74 26.24 -34.93
C ARG A 239 10.05 26.07 -36.42
N LEU A 240 10.21 24.83 -36.92
CA LEU A 240 10.10 24.60 -38.36
C LEU A 240 8.61 24.58 -38.73
N LEU A 241 8.04 25.76 -38.95
CA LEU A 241 6.92 25.90 -39.86
C LEU A 241 7.47 25.60 -41.25
N ASN A 242 7.13 24.44 -41.81
CA ASN A 242 7.47 24.09 -43.18
C ASN A 242 6.70 25.05 -44.13
N PRO A 243 7.36 25.90 -44.94
CA PRO A 243 6.70 26.77 -45.90
C PRO A 243 6.86 26.19 -47.30
N ALA A 244 5.97 25.27 -47.66
CA ALA A 244 5.69 24.87 -49.05
C ALA A 244 4.27 24.28 -49.07
N ALA A 245 3.27 25.16 -49.24
CA ALA A 245 2.58 25.36 -50.52
C ALA A 245 1.61 24.20 -50.82
N LEU A 246 0.30 24.34 -50.52
CA LEU A 246 -0.67 24.99 -51.41
C LEU A 246 -0.42 24.67 -52.89
N SER A 247 -0.77 23.46 -53.32
CA SER A 247 -1.30 23.12 -54.65
C SER A 247 -1.86 21.69 -54.65
N ALA A 248 -3.12 21.56 -55.09
CA ALA A 248 -3.99 20.37 -55.15
C ALA A 248 -3.50 19.34 -56.24
N PRO A 249 -4.11 18.13 -56.46
CA PRO A 249 -5.48 17.75 -56.10
C PRO A 249 -5.76 16.33 -55.55
N ARG A 250 -6.98 16.26 -55.03
CA ARG A 250 -7.85 15.12 -54.68
C ARG A 250 -7.47 13.77 -55.30
N GLY A 251 -7.07 12.85 -54.42
CA GLY A 251 -7.13 11.40 -54.62
C GLY A 251 -7.64 10.77 -53.33
N SER A 252 -8.82 10.16 -53.41
CA SER A 252 -9.55 9.53 -52.32
C SER A 252 -8.78 8.36 -51.70
N GLY A 253 -8.42 8.51 -50.44
CA GLY A 253 -8.16 7.41 -49.51
C GLY A 253 -8.72 7.84 -48.17
N GLN A 254 -9.92 7.34 -47.83
CA GLN A 254 -10.59 7.60 -46.56
C GLN A 254 -9.73 7.00 -45.43
N SER A 255 -8.86 7.81 -44.82
CA SER A 255 -8.60 7.65 -43.40
C SER A 255 -9.80 8.28 -42.70
N SER A 256 -10.60 7.46 -42.06
CA SER A 256 -11.50 7.89 -40.99
C SER A 256 -10.65 8.66 -39.97
N ALA A 257 -10.64 9.99 -40.11
CA ALA A 257 -10.26 10.87 -39.03
C ALA A 257 -11.30 10.64 -37.94
N GLN A 258 -10.93 9.76 -37.00
CA GLN A 258 -11.71 9.51 -35.81
C GLN A 258 -11.68 10.83 -35.03
N GLU A 259 -12.78 11.56 -35.14
CA GLU A 259 -13.03 12.82 -34.46
C GLU A 259 -12.95 12.51 -32.96
N VAL A 260 -11.80 12.79 -32.34
CA VAL A 260 -11.61 12.62 -30.91
C VAL A 260 -12.56 13.61 -30.23
N PRO A 261 -13.57 13.15 -29.48
CA PRO A 261 -14.53 14.04 -28.85
C PRO A 261 -13.83 14.97 -27.86
N ASP A 262 -14.31 16.21 -27.75
CA ASP A 262 -13.79 17.19 -26.80
C ASP A 262 -13.78 16.62 -25.36
N PRO A 263 -12.76 16.96 -24.54
CA PRO A 263 -12.68 16.51 -23.15
C PRO A 263 -13.89 16.95 -22.34
N ILE A 264 -14.49 16.02 -21.58
CA ILE A 264 -15.60 16.30 -20.69
C ILE A 264 -15.08 16.32 -19.25
N ALA A 265 -15.39 17.38 -18.49
CA ALA A 265 -15.16 17.39 -17.05
C ALA A 265 -16.32 16.70 -16.32
N MET A 266 -16.03 15.67 -15.50
CA MET A 266 -17.04 15.00 -14.67
C MET A 266 -16.58 14.98 -13.21
N THR A 267 -17.54 15.02 -12.28
CA THR A 267 -17.25 14.81 -10.85
C THR A 267 -17.00 13.33 -10.58
N PHE A 268 -16.26 12.99 -9.52
CA PHE A 268 -15.96 11.60 -9.20
C PHE A 268 -17.24 10.76 -9.02
N ALA A 269 -18.25 11.28 -8.32
CA ALA A 269 -19.55 10.63 -8.18
C ALA A 269 -20.26 10.35 -9.52
N ALA A 270 -20.06 11.23 -10.51
CA ALA A 270 -20.64 11.05 -11.85
C ALA A 270 -19.96 9.94 -12.66
N LEU A 271 -18.77 9.46 -12.28
CA LEU A 271 -18.14 8.30 -12.94
C LEU A 271 -18.97 7.02 -12.77
N ALA A 272 -19.89 6.96 -11.80
CA ALA A 272 -20.84 5.86 -11.67
C ALA A 272 -21.78 5.73 -12.89
N THR A 273 -22.00 6.79 -13.67
CA THR A 273 -22.83 6.72 -14.89
C THR A 273 -22.13 6.00 -16.04
N LEU A 274 -20.83 5.72 -15.93
CA LEU A 274 -20.03 4.98 -16.91
C LEU A 274 -20.08 3.46 -16.68
N THR A 275 -20.92 2.97 -15.77
CA THR A 275 -21.06 1.54 -15.47
C THR A 275 -21.34 0.73 -16.73
N GLY A 276 -20.51 -0.28 -16.98
CA GLY A 276 -20.55 -1.14 -18.16
C GLY A 276 -19.76 -0.63 -19.37
N GLN A 277 -19.01 0.48 -19.25
CA GLN A 277 -18.16 1.01 -20.32
C GLN A 277 -16.69 0.63 -20.11
N GLU A 278 -15.99 0.36 -21.22
CA GLU A 278 -14.54 0.16 -21.23
C GLU A 278 -13.82 1.51 -21.14
N VAL A 279 -12.92 1.61 -20.17
CA VAL A 279 -12.13 2.81 -19.87
C VAL A 279 -10.65 2.46 -19.73
N VAL A 280 -9.81 3.40 -20.13
CA VAL A 280 -8.40 3.47 -19.77
C VAL A 280 -8.29 4.48 -18.63
N VAL A 281 -7.92 3.99 -17.46
CA VAL A 281 -7.73 4.79 -16.25
C VAL A 281 -6.28 5.27 -16.21
N PHE A 282 -6.07 6.59 -16.18
CA PHE A 282 -4.76 7.19 -15.96
C PHE A 282 -4.64 7.65 -14.51
N GLN A 283 -3.65 7.12 -13.81
CA GLN A 283 -3.39 7.42 -12.42
C GLN A 283 -2.39 8.59 -12.28
N ARG A 284 -2.38 9.26 -11.13
CA ARG A 284 -1.47 10.38 -10.84
C ARG A 284 0.00 9.95 -10.75
N ASP A 285 0.26 8.68 -10.51
CA ASP A 285 1.59 8.06 -10.56
C ASP A 285 2.11 7.81 -12.00
N GLY A 286 1.29 8.12 -13.02
CA GLY A 286 1.61 7.91 -14.43
C GLY A 286 1.30 6.51 -14.96
N ARG A 287 0.75 5.61 -14.13
CA ARG A 287 0.30 4.28 -14.55
C ARG A 287 -1.00 4.38 -15.34
N ARG A 288 -1.18 3.46 -16.29
CA ARG A 288 -2.41 3.28 -17.06
C ARG A 288 -2.97 1.88 -16.86
N ARG A 289 -4.29 1.77 -16.67
CA ARG A 289 -5.00 0.50 -16.47
C ARG A 289 -6.24 0.46 -17.36
N GLU A 290 -6.43 -0.62 -18.10
CA GLU A 290 -7.58 -0.82 -18.98
C GLU A 290 -8.61 -1.71 -18.28
N GLY A 291 -9.91 -1.39 -18.36
CA GLY A 291 -10.95 -2.27 -17.85
C GLY A 291 -12.37 -1.70 -17.95
N LEU A 292 -13.34 -2.49 -17.51
CA LEU A 292 -14.76 -2.18 -17.55
C LEU A 292 -15.19 -1.52 -16.23
N VAL A 293 -15.79 -0.33 -16.27
CA VAL A 293 -16.32 0.31 -15.05
C VAL A 293 -17.49 -0.51 -14.50
N ARG A 294 -17.43 -0.93 -13.23
CA ARG A 294 -18.54 -1.59 -12.51
C ARG A 294 -19.35 -0.65 -11.65
N GLY A 295 -18.85 0.58 -11.45
CA GLY A 295 -19.51 1.65 -10.73
C GLY A 295 -18.65 2.17 -9.58
N ILE A 296 -19.27 2.86 -8.62
CA ILE A 296 -18.59 3.40 -7.44
C ILE A 296 -19.16 2.70 -6.20
N ARG A 297 -18.29 2.19 -5.34
CA ARG A 297 -18.65 1.65 -4.02
C ARG A 297 -17.70 2.20 -2.97
N ARG A 298 -18.23 2.64 -1.83
CA ARG A 298 -17.45 3.20 -0.71
C ARG A 298 -16.46 4.29 -1.18
N GLU A 299 -16.92 5.21 -2.02
CA GLU A 299 -16.08 6.29 -2.59
C GLU A 299 -14.86 5.84 -3.42
N ARG A 300 -14.90 4.60 -3.94
CA ARG A 300 -13.89 4.07 -4.87
C ARG A 300 -14.52 3.65 -6.18
N LEU A 301 -13.87 3.99 -7.29
CA LEU A 301 -14.24 3.55 -8.63
C LEU A 301 -13.81 2.09 -8.80
N LEU A 302 -14.74 1.20 -9.11
CA LEU A 302 -14.49 -0.20 -9.41
C LEU A 302 -14.36 -0.40 -10.91
N VAL A 303 -13.27 -1.01 -11.33
CA VAL A 303 -12.96 -1.32 -12.72
C VAL A 303 -12.55 -2.78 -12.82
N GLU A 304 -13.28 -3.56 -13.60
CA GLU A 304 -12.99 -4.96 -13.84
C GLU A 304 -12.06 -5.11 -15.04
N SER A 305 -10.89 -5.69 -14.83
CA SER A 305 -9.89 -5.90 -15.88
C SER A 305 -9.59 -7.38 -16.04
N MET A 306 -9.25 -7.78 -17.26
CA MET A 306 -8.82 -9.15 -17.56
C MET A 306 -7.30 -9.22 -17.42
N VAL A 307 -6.82 -9.96 -16.41
CA VAL A 307 -5.39 -10.16 -16.17
C VAL A 307 -5.09 -11.65 -16.32
N GLY A 308 -4.44 -12.02 -17.42
CA GLY A 308 -4.21 -13.44 -17.76
C GLY A 308 -5.52 -14.15 -18.12
N THR A 309 -5.96 -15.11 -17.29
CA THR A 309 -7.22 -15.87 -17.45
C THR A 309 -8.27 -15.53 -16.38
N GLY A 310 -8.00 -14.56 -15.51
CA GLY A 310 -8.88 -14.17 -14.41
C GLY A 310 -9.44 -12.75 -14.56
N LEU A 311 -10.66 -12.56 -14.05
CA LEU A 311 -11.24 -11.24 -13.85
C LEU A 311 -10.73 -10.66 -12.53
N VAL A 312 -10.13 -9.48 -12.59
CA VAL A 312 -9.63 -8.77 -11.42
C VAL A 312 -10.41 -7.48 -11.27
N GLU A 313 -11.02 -7.27 -10.10
CA GLU A 313 -11.67 -6.01 -9.75
C GLU A 313 -10.62 -5.06 -9.15
N LEU A 314 -10.35 -3.96 -9.85
CA LEU A 314 -9.46 -2.89 -9.44
C LEU A 314 -10.29 -1.77 -8.81
N SER A 315 -9.84 -1.25 -7.66
CA SER A 315 -10.52 -0.15 -6.98
C SER A 315 -9.62 1.08 -6.90
N PHE A 316 -10.11 2.23 -7.34
CA PHE A 316 -9.35 3.48 -7.38
C PHE A 316 -10.03 4.56 -6.55
N ALA A 317 -9.27 5.27 -5.71
CA ALA A 317 -9.75 6.46 -5.02
C ALA A 317 -9.67 7.71 -5.93
N GLU A 318 -10.52 8.71 -5.68
CA GLU A 318 -10.50 9.98 -6.43
C GLU A 318 -9.10 10.64 -6.44
N GLN A 319 -8.37 10.54 -5.33
CA GLN A 319 -7.05 11.13 -5.20
C GLN A 319 -5.97 10.43 -6.06
N GLU A 320 -6.20 9.17 -6.44
CA GLU A 320 -5.28 8.36 -7.24
C GLU A 320 -5.48 8.59 -8.75
N LEU A 321 -6.63 9.14 -9.15
CA LEU A 321 -7.01 9.32 -10.54
C LEU A 321 -6.53 10.67 -11.10
N SER A 322 -5.99 10.64 -12.31
CA SER A 322 -5.63 11.83 -13.09
C SER A 322 -6.73 12.17 -14.08
N HIS A 323 -7.06 11.23 -14.96
CA HIS A 323 -8.15 11.33 -15.94
C HIS A 323 -8.55 9.92 -16.41
N LEU A 324 -9.73 9.79 -17.01
CA LEU A 324 -10.15 8.57 -17.68
C LEU A 324 -10.21 8.82 -19.19
N GLN A 325 -10.01 7.77 -19.98
CA GLN A 325 -10.26 7.80 -21.42
C GLN A 325 -11.23 6.68 -21.78
N LEU A 326 -12.33 7.01 -22.44
CA LEU A 326 -13.29 6.05 -22.94
C LEU A 326 -12.76 5.35 -24.20
N ALA A 327 -13.30 4.16 -24.52
CA ALA A 327 -12.95 3.43 -25.74
C ALA A 327 -13.19 4.22 -27.05
N ASN A 328 -14.05 5.24 -27.03
CA ASN A 328 -14.27 6.17 -28.15
C ASN A 328 -13.18 7.26 -28.28
N GLY A 329 -12.15 7.25 -27.42
CA GLY A 329 -11.07 8.23 -27.38
C GLY A 329 -11.38 9.46 -26.53
N GLN A 330 -12.59 9.59 -26.00
CA GLN A 330 -13.03 10.75 -25.20
C GLN A 330 -12.35 10.78 -23.84
N ARG A 331 -11.74 11.92 -23.52
CA ARG A 331 -11.07 12.16 -22.24
C ARG A 331 -12.05 12.72 -21.22
N ILE A 332 -12.05 12.15 -20.03
CA ILE A 332 -12.83 12.59 -18.87
C ILE A 332 -11.86 13.12 -17.83
N ASP A 333 -11.86 14.44 -17.64
CA ASP A 333 -11.08 15.09 -16.59
C ASP A 333 -11.91 15.14 -15.30
N ILE A 334 -11.31 14.75 -14.17
CA ILE A 334 -12.01 14.70 -12.88
C ILE A 334 -11.81 16.06 -12.20
N GLY A 335 -12.88 16.85 -12.12
CA GLY A 335 -12.85 18.20 -11.60
C GLY A 335 -14.03 18.50 -10.68
N ASP A 336 -13.79 19.36 -9.69
CA ASP A 336 -14.72 19.69 -8.60
C ASP A 336 -15.82 20.70 -9.02
N THR A 337 -16.19 20.70 -10.30
CA THR A 337 -17.10 21.72 -10.86
C THR A 337 -18.44 21.11 -11.24
N ALA A 338 -19.37 21.10 -10.28
CA ALA A 338 -20.79 21.34 -10.53
C ALA A 338 -21.49 21.78 -9.23
N GLU A 339 -21.85 23.06 -9.21
CA GLU A 339 -22.74 23.73 -8.27
C GLU A 339 -24.08 22.99 -8.04
N THR A 340 -24.40 22.75 -6.75
CA THR A 340 -25.72 22.81 -6.03
C THR A 340 -26.92 21.96 -6.54
N PRO A 341 -27.87 21.48 -5.69
CA PRO A 341 -28.20 22.02 -4.37
C PRO A 341 -28.40 21.06 -3.19
N ARG A 342 -28.12 21.64 -2.02
CA ARG A 342 -28.50 21.18 -0.69
C ARG A 342 -30.00 20.85 -0.64
N GLN A 343 -30.33 19.59 -0.41
CA GLN A 343 -31.60 19.22 0.20
C GLN A 343 -31.40 18.96 1.69
N LYS A 344 -32.00 19.87 2.45
CA LYS A 344 -32.26 19.85 3.87
C LYS A 344 -33.05 18.59 4.20
N ILE A 345 -32.43 17.63 4.89
CA ILE A 345 -33.17 16.56 5.57
C ILE A 345 -33.36 17.02 7.01
N GLU A 346 -34.60 17.34 7.32
CA GLU A 346 -35.10 17.69 8.63
C GLU A 346 -34.93 16.52 9.60
N SER A 347 -34.38 16.81 10.78
CA SER A 347 -34.60 16.00 11.97
C SER A 347 -36.09 15.94 12.30
N PRO A 348 -36.56 14.79 12.80
CA PRO A 348 -37.46 14.80 13.94
C PRO A 348 -36.78 14.14 15.14
N ALA A 349 -36.80 14.87 16.24
CA ALA A 349 -36.63 14.35 17.58
C ALA A 349 -37.87 13.54 17.99
N SER A 350 -37.62 12.54 18.85
CA SER A 350 -38.44 11.98 19.94
C SER A 350 -38.22 10.46 19.99
N ALA A 351 -37.44 9.96 20.95
CA ALA A 351 -37.77 9.72 22.35
C ALA A 351 -38.40 8.33 22.58
N ASP A 352 -37.73 7.59 23.47
CA ASP A 352 -38.15 6.42 24.24
C ASP A 352 -38.66 5.16 23.53
N ALA A 353 -37.89 4.07 23.65
CA ALA A 353 -38.22 2.97 24.56
C ALA A 353 -37.13 1.89 24.51
N ALA A 354 -36.57 1.54 25.68
CA ALA A 354 -35.88 0.27 25.88
C ALA A 354 -36.88 -0.92 25.79
N PRO A 355 -36.39 -2.15 25.60
CA PRO A 355 -36.11 -2.92 26.80
C PRO A 355 -34.81 -3.71 26.80
N THR A 356 -34.30 -3.81 28.02
CA THR A 356 -33.34 -4.73 28.62
C THR A 356 -33.50 -6.19 28.19
N VAL A 357 -32.36 -6.86 27.94
CA VAL A 357 -32.12 -8.20 28.45
C VAL A 357 -30.72 -8.22 29.05
N GLU A 358 -30.68 -8.56 30.34
CA GLU A 358 -29.49 -8.74 31.17
C GLU A 358 -28.72 -9.98 30.73
N GLU A 359 -27.39 -9.90 30.74
CA GLU A 359 -26.59 -11.01 31.24
C GLU A 359 -25.43 -10.46 32.08
N THR A 360 -25.53 -10.74 33.37
CA THR A 360 -24.71 -10.27 34.47
C THR A 360 -23.35 -10.95 34.47
N VAL A 361 -22.28 -10.17 34.43
CA VAL A 361 -20.99 -10.55 35.03
C VAL A 361 -20.56 -9.38 35.92
N GLU A 362 -20.62 -9.59 37.24
CA GLU A 362 -20.27 -8.59 38.23
C GLU A 362 -18.83 -8.05 38.03
N PRO A 363 -18.62 -6.73 37.95
CA PRO A 363 -17.27 -6.17 38.06
C PRO A 363 -16.89 -6.08 39.54
N SER A 364 -15.82 -6.78 39.91
CA SER A 364 -15.12 -6.62 41.19
C SER A 364 -14.93 -5.13 41.55
N ASN A 365 -15.63 -4.68 42.60
CA ASN A 365 -15.70 -3.26 43.00
C ASN A 365 -14.59 -2.90 44.03
N ALA A 366 -13.40 -3.49 43.89
CA ALA A 366 -12.35 -3.44 44.91
C ALA A 366 -11.65 -2.06 45.05
N LEU A 367 -11.87 -1.14 44.10
CA LEU A 367 -11.32 0.23 44.14
C LEU A 367 -12.30 1.28 44.69
N ALA A 368 -13.55 0.91 44.97
CA ALA A 368 -14.57 1.81 45.52
C ALA A 368 -14.15 2.57 46.81
N PRO A 369 -13.43 1.99 47.79
CA PRO A 369 -13.07 2.71 49.01
C PRO A 369 -11.95 3.75 48.83
N TYR A 370 -11.28 3.80 47.67
CA TYR A 370 -10.16 4.70 47.41
C TYR A 370 -10.53 5.86 46.47
N LEU A 371 -11.80 5.97 46.08
CA LEU A 371 -12.25 6.98 45.11
C LEU A 371 -11.93 8.42 45.55
N ASP A 372 -11.91 8.67 46.86
CA ASP A 372 -11.60 9.98 47.44
C ASP A 372 -10.09 10.28 47.52
N TRP A 373 -9.23 9.38 47.02
CA TRP A 373 -7.77 9.51 47.10
C TRP A 373 -7.15 10.18 45.87
N GLN A 374 -7.99 10.73 44.99
CA GLN A 374 -7.52 11.56 43.88
C GLN A 374 -6.70 12.75 44.39
N GLY A 375 -5.51 12.94 43.85
CA GLY A 375 -4.54 13.97 44.22
C GLY A 375 -3.59 13.59 45.36
N ARG A 376 -3.74 12.42 45.98
CA ARG A 376 -2.90 11.98 47.10
C ARG A 376 -1.70 11.15 46.63
N THR A 377 -0.62 11.16 47.40
CA THR A 377 0.53 10.27 47.16
C THR A 377 0.22 8.91 47.75
N VAL A 378 0.25 7.87 46.92
CA VAL A 378 -0.04 6.50 47.33
C VAL A 378 1.07 5.58 46.85
N THR A 379 1.32 4.54 47.61
CA THR A 379 2.17 3.41 47.23
C THR A 379 1.27 2.24 46.85
N VAL A 380 1.34 1.83 45.58
CA VAL A 380 0.60 0.71 45.02
C VAL A 380 1.56 -0.47 44.88
N THR A 381 1.24 -1.58 45.55
CA THR A 381 1.88 -2.87 45.33
C THR A 381 1.01 -3.65 44.35
N GLY A 382 1.54 -3.90 43.15
CA GLY A 382 0.88 -4.75 42.17
C GLY A 382 1.04 -6.23 42.53
N ARG A 383 0.13 -7.08 42.05
CA ARG A 383 0.26 -8.56 42.18
C ARG A 383 1.48 -9.13 41.46
N ASP A 384 2.11 -8.35 40.59
CA ASP A 384 3.42 -8.63 40.01
C ASP A 384 4.59 -8.34 40.97
N THR A 385 4.30 -8.14 42.27
CA THR A 385 5.23 -7.79 43.36
C THR A 385 5.95 -6.46 43.20
N ARG A 386 5.57 -5.64 42.20
CA ARG A 386 6.18 -4.34 41.97
C ARG A 386 5.50 -3.28 42.84
N VAL A 387 6.32 -2.57 43.60
CA VAL A 387 5.88 -1.45 44.45
C VAL A 387 6.15 -0.14 43.71
N ARG A 388 5.14 0.73 43.59
CA ARG A 388 5.28 2.04 42.97
C ARG A 388 4.64 3.12 43.82
N THR A 389 5.36 4.20 44.07
CA THR A 389 4.88 5.36 44.83
C THR A 389 4.70 6.55 43.88
N GLY A 390 3.51 7.14 43.87
CA GLY A 390 3.18 8.26 42.99
C GLY A 390 1.91 8.98 43.42
N VAL A 391 1.53 10.03 42.70
CA VAL A 391 0.32 10.81 42.96
C VAL A 391 -0.84 10.24 42.16
N VAL A 392 -1.98 9.98 42.80
CA VAL A 392 -3.19 9.53 42.10
C VAL A 392 -3.73 10.68 41.27
N THR A 393 -3.74 10.56 39.95
CA THR A 393 -4.28 11.62 39.07
C THR A 393 -5.74 11.40 38.74
N ALA A 394 -6.18 10.14 38.67
CA ALA A 394 -7.57 9.76 38.46
C ALA A 394 -7.85 8.39 39.07
N ILE A 395 -9.00 8.22 39.74
CA ILE A 395 -9.42 6.93 40.27
C ILE A 395 -10.90 6.68 40.00
N SER A 396 -11.23 5.46 39.60
CA SER A 396 -12.57 4.97 39.35
C SER A 396 -12.72 3.54 39.89
N ALA A 397 -13.95 3.03 39.94
CA ALA A 397 -14.23 1.65 40.33
C ALA A 397 -13.51 0.61 39.45
N ARG A 398 -13.08 0.97 38.23
CA ARG A 398 -12.47 0.05 37.26
C ARG A 398 -10.98 0.31 37.02
N GLN A 399 -10.45 1.44 37.48
CA GLN A 399 -9.09 1.85 37.14
C GLN A 399 -8.55 2.93 38.08
N LEU A 400 -7.31 2.75 38.53
CA LEU A 400 -6.50 3.73 39.25
C LEU A 400 -5.37 4.23 38.33
N THR A 401 -5.20 5.55 38.24
CA THR A 401 -4.12 6.21 37.49
C THR A 401 -3.15 6.86 38.47
N LEU A 402 -1.89 6.46 38.39
CA LEU A 402 -0.81 6.87 39.27
C LEU A 402 0.29 7.58 38.49
N SER A 403 0.54 8.85 38.79
CA SER A 403 1.61 9.65 38.22
C SER A 403 2.87 9.54 39.08
N VAL A 404 3.95 8.98 38.52
CA VAL A 404 5.24 8.82 39.20
C VAL A 404 6.28 9.70 38.50
N ARG A 405 7.01 10.50 39.27
CA ARG A 405 8.14 11.27 38.73
C ARG A 405 9.34 10.37 38.50
N VAL A 406 9.91 10.41 37.30
CA VAL A 406 11.13 9.69 36.95
C VAL A 406 12.09 10.64 36.24
N GLY A 407 13.17 11.01 36.93
CA GLY A 407 14.14 11.98 36.42
C GLY A 407 13.52 13.37 36.21
N ALA A 408 13.63 13.90 34.98
CA ALA A 408 13.07 15.21 34.60
C ALA A 408 11.62 15.14 34.07
N GLY A 409 11.01 13.94 34.00
CA GLY A 409 9.69 13.72 33.42
C GLY A 409 8.70 13.04 34.38
N THR A 410 7.45 12.93 33.94
CA THR A 410 6.36 12.28 34.68
C THR A 410 5.81 11.11 33.86
N LEU A 411 5.69 9.94 34.48
CA LEU A 411 5.13 8.72 33.88
C LEU A 411 3.80 8.38 34.56
N GLU A 412 2.79 8.09 33.76
CA GLU A 412 1.47 7.67 34.24
C GLU A 412 1.34 6.14 34.16
N TYR A 413 0.89 5.54 35.25
CA TYR A 413 0.68 4.11 35.41
C TYR A 413 -0.81 3.84 35.65
N PHE A 414 -1.35 2.85 34.95
CA PHE A 414 -2.75 2.47 35.04
C PHE A 414 -2.85 1.09 35.69
N TYR A 415 -3.70 0.97 36.71
CA TYR A 415 -3.93 -0.25 37.46
C TYR A 415 -5.42 -0.61 37.44
N SER A 416 -5.73 -1.85 37.08
CA SER A 416 -7.07 -2.42 37.25
C SER A 416 -7.21 -2.98 38.67
N PRO A 417 -8.43 -3.09 39.24
CA PRO A 417 -8.66 -3.66 40.57
C PRO A 417 -8.06 -5.07 40.74
N THR A 418 -7.98 -5.84 39.65
CA THR A 418 -7.43 -7.21 39.61
C THR A 418 -5.90 -7.25 39.69
N ASP A 419 -5.23 -6.15 39.35
CA ASP A 419 -3.78 -6.07 39.22
C ASP A 419 -3.11 -5.53 40.50
N ILE A 420 -3.91 -5.10 41.47
CA ILE A 420 -3.48 -4.46 42.71
C ILE A 420 -3.55 -5.49 43.84
N ASP A 421 -2.47 -5.60 44.59
CA ASP A 421 -2.38 -6.42 45.79
C ASP A 421 -2.66 -5.58 47.04
N THR A 422 -1.97 -4.45 47.18
CA THR A 422 -2.21 -3.49 48.28
C THR A 422 -2.05 -2.03 47.81
N ILE A 423 -2.82 -1.12 48.41
CA ILE A 423 -2.68 0.34 48.24
C ILE A 423 -2.53 0.95 49.63
N VAL A 424 -1.49 1.74 49.83
CA VAL A 424 -1.24 2.43 51.09
C VAL A 424 -0.98 3.90 50.80
N GLU A 425 -1.62 4.81 51.54
CA GLU A 425 -1.31 6.24 51.47
C GLU A 425 0.11 6.48 51.98
N ALA A 426 0.93 7.15 51.17
CA ALA A 426 2.29 7.52 51.55
C ALA A 426 2.22 8.89 52.25
N ASN A 427 2.42 8.88 53.58
CA ASN A 427 2.43 10.07 54.42
C ASN A 427 3.61 11.01 54.11
#